data_AF-A0A7J8R8V7-F1
#
_entry.id   AF-A0A7J8R8V7-F1
#
_cell.length_a   1.000
_cell.length_b   1.000
_cell.length_c   1.000
_cell.angle_alpha   90.00
_cell.angle_beta   90.00
_cell.angle_gamma   90.00
#
_symmetry.space_group_name_H-M   'P 1'
#
loop_
_entity.id
_entity.type
_entity.pdbx_description
1 polymer ?
#
loop_
_entity_poly.entity_id
_entity_poly.type
_entity_poly.pdbx_seq_one_letter_code
_entity_poly.pdbx_strand_id
1 'polypeptide(L)'
;MEEENRKATADKKKKVKNGCIGSIFMHADGVDMWLMGAGFIGGVADGSVAPLIMAECFTILVDLYEVLTACGRWVGSLLDGFCWTRTGERQATRMRTRYLKAVLRQEVGYFDLNMTNTAEVVTGIAYDCFTIQEVLSEKVPTLITRGVTFIGTCIAAFLILWRLAIVFFPFLSAAASYFNIWKSFTVLQGRLWWT
;
A
#
# COMPACT_ATOMS: atom_id res chain seq x y z
N MET A 1 36.20 -9.85 18.86
CA MET A 1 35.18 -9.49 19.87
C MET A 1 34.26 -8.36 19.41
N GLU A 2 34.75 -7.30 18.78
CA GLU A 2 33.90 -6.16 18.35
C GLU A 2 33.02 -6.45 17.12
N GLU A 3 33.51 -7.24 16.15
CA GLU A 3 32.72 -7.68 14.98
C GLU A 3 31.61 -8.68 15.34
N GLU A 4 31.82 -9.53 16.33
CA GLU A 4 30.83 -10.49 16.82
C GLU A 4 29.68 -9.76 17.54
N ASN A 5 30.01 -8.71 18.30
CA ASN A 5 29.04 -7.85 18.96
C ASN A 5 28.24 -6.98 17.95
N ARG A 6 28.86 -6.56 16.83
CA ARG A 6 28.14 -5.92 15.70
C ARG A 6 27.20 -6.88 14.96
N LYS A 7 27.58 -8.14 14.80
CA LYS A 7 26.72 -9.17 14.19
C LYS A 7 25.53 -9.52 15.11
N ALA A 8 25.75 -9.63 16.41
CA ALA A 8 24.70 -9.86 17.40
C ALA A 8 23.70 -8.69 17.51
N THR A 9 24.17 -7.44 17.41
CA THR A 9 23.30 -6.26 17.37
C THR A 9 22.56 -6.10 16.05
N ALA A 10 23.18 -6.47 14.91
CA ALA A 10 22.52 -6.49 13.61
C ALA A 10 21.41 -7.56 13.54
N ASP A 11 21.64 -8.75 14.09
CA ASP A 11 20.65 -9.82 14.12
C ASP A 11 19.50 -9.52 15.08
N LYS A 12 19.77 -8.90 16.24
CA LYS A 12 18.71 -8.36 17.12
C LYS A 12 17.87 -7.29 16.42
N LYS A 13 18.49 -6.34 15.70
CA LYS A 13 17.75 -5.33 14.91
C LYS A 13 16.86 -5.98 13.84
N LYS A 14 17.36 -7.02 13.17
CA LYS A 14 16.62 -7.77 12.13
C LYS A 14 15.45 -8.56 12.72
N LYS A 15 15.64 -9.22 13.88
CA LYS A 15 14.58 -9.92 14.62
C LYS A 15 13.50 -8.99 15.16
N VAL A 16 13.87 -7.83 15.71
CA VAL A 16 12.91 -6.81 16.18
C VAL A 16 12.12 -6.23 15.00
N LYS A 17 12.78 -5.92 13.87
CA LYS A 17 12.11 -5.40 12.67
C LYS A 17 11.10 -6.40 12.09
N ASN A 18 11.43 -7.70 12.09
CA ASN A 18 10.55 -8.76 11.60
C ASN A 18 9.45 -9.12 12.62
N GLY A 19 9.72 -9.01 13.93
CA GLY A 19 8.74 -9.23 15.00
C GLY A 19 7.73 -8.08 15.14
N CYS A 20 8.12 -6.84 14.81
CA CYS A 20 7.29 -5.66 15.03
C CYS A 20 6.06 -5.60 14.09
N ILE A 21 6.24 -5.98 12.81
CA ILE A 21 5.14 -6.00 11.82
C ILE A 21 4.19 -7.18 12.09
N GLY A 22 4.75 -8.34 12.45
CA GLY A 22 3.97 -9.53 12.81
C GLY A 22 3.16 -9.33 14.10
N SER A 23 3.68 -8.60 15.09
CA SER A 23 2.97 -8.33 16.35
C SER A 23 1.79 -7.36 16.19
N ILE A 24 1.81 -6.49 15.17
CA ILE A 24 0.68 -5.60 14.84
C ILE A 24 -0.44 -6.41 14.17
N PHE A 25 -0.10 -7.38 13.32
CA PHE A 25 -1.06 -8.27 12.67
C PHE A 25 -1.49 -9.49 13.50
N MET A 26 -0.78 -9.81 14.60
CA MET A 26 -1.13 -10.92 15.50
C MET A 26 -2.46 -10.70 16.24
N HIS A 27 -2.98 -9.47 16.24
CA HIS A 27 -4.24 -9.10 16.88
C HIS A 27 -5.41 -8.86 15.89
N ALA A 28 -5.19 -9.06 14.59
CA ALA A 28 -6.28 -9.11 13.62
C ALA A 28 -7.03 -10.44 13.78
N ASP A 29 -8.32 -10.37 14.15
CA ASP A 29 -9.15 -11.57 14.32
C ASP A 29 -9.38 -12.29 12.99
N GLY A 30 -9.73 -13.58 13.05
CA GLY A 30 -10.05 -14.39 11.87
C GLY A 30 -11.20 -13.83 11.02
N VAL A 31 -12.11 -13.03 11.61
CA VAL A 31 -13.16 -12.31 10.88
C VAL A 31 -12.60 -11.12 10.09
N ASP A 32 -11.64 -10.38 10.67
CA ASP A 32 -10.94 -9.29 9.98
C ASP A 32 -10.08 -9.85 8.84
N MET A 33 -9.50 -11.04 9.00
CA MET A 33 -8.69 -11.72 7.99
C MET A 33 -9.53 -12.25 6.82
N TRP A 34 -10.76 -12.73 7.09
CA TRP A 34 -11.72 -13.11 6.04
C TRP A 34 -12.26 -11.89 5.29
N LEU A 35 -12.54 -10.80 6.01
CA LEU A 35 -12.92 -9.51 5.44
C LEU A 35 -11.78 -8.88 4.61
N MET A 36 -10.53 -9.01 5.06
CA MET A 36 -9.34 -8.60 4.32
C MET A 36 -9.18 -9.38 3.02
N GLY A 37 -9.44 -10.69 3.05
CA GLY A 37 -9.43 -11.54 1.86
C GLY A 37 -10.51 -11.14 0.85
N ALA A 38 -11.73 -10.86 1.34
CA ALA A 38 -12.82 -10.38 0.49
C ALA A 38 -12.49 -9.02 -0.15
N GLY A 39 -11.97 -8.07 0.63
CA GLY A 39 -11.52 -6.76 0.12
C GLY A 39 -10.29 -6.84 -0.79
N PHE A 40 -9.43 -7.86 -0.62
CA PHE A 40 -8.33 -8.12 -1.56
C PHE A 40 -8.88 -8.62 -2.90
N ILE A 41 -9.88 -9.51 -2.89
CA ILE A 41 -10.56 -9.98 -4.10
C ILE A 41 -11.33 -8.83 -4.78
N GLY A 42 -12.00 -7.97 -4.01
CA GLY A 42 -12.65 -6.77 -4.52
C GLY A 42 -11.66 -5.77 -5.13
N GLY A 43 -10.54 -5.51 -4.45
CA GLY A 43 -9.45 -4.67 -4.97
C GLY A 43 -8.78 -5.24 -6.22
N VAL A 44 -8.66 -6.57 -6.33
CA VAL A 44 -8.20 -7.25 -7.55
C VAL A 44 -9.23 -7.09 -8.67
N ALA A 45 -10.50 -7.26 -8.37
CA ALA A 45 -11.59 -7.12 -9.33
C ALA A 45 -11.75 -5.69 -9.83
N ASP A 46 -11.43 -4.68 -9.02
CA ASP A 46 -11.45 -3.26 -9.41
C ASP A 46 -10.15 -2.84 -10.12
N GLY A 47 -9.00 -3.35 -9.69
CA GLY A 47 -7.72 -3.09 -10.33
C GLY A 47 -7.59 -3.70 -11.74
N SER A 48 -8.28 -4.81 -12.00
CA SER A 48 -8.28 -5.51 -13.30
C SER A 48 -9.24 -4.89 -14.32
N VAL A 49 -10.12 -3.97 -13.91
CA VAL A 49 -11.13 -3.36 -14.80
C VAL A 49 -10.49 -2.51 -15.87
N ALA A 50 -9.52 -1.68 -15.49
CA ALA A 50 -8.87 -0.76 -16.40
C ALA A 50 -8.27 -1.45 -17.64
N PRO A 51 -7.51 -2.57 -17.52
CA PRO A 51 -7.04 -3.30 -18.69
C PRO A 51 -8.13 -4.11 -19.42
N LEU A 52 -9.18 -4.58 -18.72
CA LEU A 52 -10.27 -5.34 -19.35
C LEU A 52 -11.18 -4.45 -20.21
N ILE A 53 -11.56 -3.24 -19.73
CA ILE A 53 -12.32 -2.27 -20.54
C ILE A 53 -11.55 -1.88 -21.81
N MET A 54 -10.22 -1.75 -21.72
CA MET A 54 -9.37 -1.47 -22.89
C MET A 54 -9.31 -2.65 -23.87
N ALA A 55 -9.47 -3.89 -23.40
CA ALA A 55 -9.47 -5.09 -24.23
C ALA A 55 -10.83 -5.37 -24.90
N GLU A 56 -11.95 -4.94 -24.29
CA GLU A 56 -13.31 -5.24 -24.77
C GLU A 56 -13.92 -4.16 -25.69
N CYS A 57 -13.14 -3.22 -26.21
CA CYS A 57 -13.62 -2.11 -27.05
C CYS A 57 -14.14 -2.51 -28.47
N PHE A 58 -14.76 -3.68 -28.67
CA PHE A 58 -15.14 -4.14 -30.01
C PHE A 58 -16.51 -4.81 -30.21
N THR A 59 -17.50 -4.65 -29.32
CA THR A 59 -18.82 -5.26 -29.62
C THR A 59 -20.03 -4.41 -29.23
N ILE A 60 -20.88 -4.11 -30.22
CA ILE A 60 -22.03 -3.17 -30.19
C ILE A 60 -23.32 -3.83 -29.62
N LEU A 61 -23.23 -4.70 -28.61
CA LEU A 61 -24.42 -5.38 -28.02
C LEU A 61 -24.47 -5.30 -26.49
N VAL A 62 -24.07 -4.17 -25.90
CA VAL A 62 -23.47 -4.17 -24.56
C VAL A 62 -24.09 -3.16 -23.56
N ASP A 63 -25.04 -2.30 -23.92
CA ASP A 63 -25.56 -1.27 -23.00
C ASP A 63 -26.20 -1.81 -21.71
N LEU A 64 -26.99 -2.90 -21.78
CA LEU A 64 -27.65 -3.47 -20.59
C LEU A 64 -26.70 -4.30 -19.71
N TYR A 65 -25.68 -4.93 -20.30
CA TYR A 65 -24.70 -5.74 -19.57
C TYR A 65 -23.66 -4.88 -18.85
N GLU A 66 -23.25 -3.73 -19.43
CA GLU A 66 -22.39 -2.78 -18.71
C GLU A 66 -23.10 -2.18 -17.51
N VAL A 67 -24.40 -1.87 -17.63
CA VAL A 67 -25.18 -1.33 -16.52
C VAL A 67 -25.28 -2.36 -15.38
N LEU A 68 -25.51 -3.63 -15.69
CA LEU A 68 -25.59 -4.68 -14.67
C LEU A 68 -24.24 -4.90 -13.95
N THR A 69 -23.14 -4.94 -14.69
CA THR A 69 -21.79 -5.10 -14.12
C THR A 69 -21.35 -3.85 -13.36
N ALA A 70 -21.72 -2.65 -13.81
CA ALA A 70 -21.52 -1.40 -13.09
C ALA A 70 -22.29 -1.43 -11.76
N CYS A 71 -23.59 -1.74 -11.76
CA CYS A 71 -24.38 -1.85 -10.52
C CYS A 71 -23.76 -2.86 -9.54
N GLY A 72 -23.35 -4.04 -10.02
CA GLY A 72 -22.66 -5.03 -9.19
C GLY A 72 -21.36 -4.50 -8.57
N ARG A 73 -20.57 -3.75 -9.35
CA ARG A 73 -19.31 -3.14 -8.90
C ARG A 73 -19.52 -2.04 -7.87
N TRP A 74 -20.50 -1.16 -8.09
CA TRP A 74 -20.87 -0.14 -7.13
C TRP A 74 -21.25 -0.76 -5.78
N VAL A 75 -22.07 -1.80 -5.78
CA VAL A 75 -22.44 -2.54 -4.56
C VAL A 75 -21.21 -3.18 -3.90
N GLY A 76 -20.33 -3.80 -4.69
CA GLY A 76 -19.07 -4.37 -4.20
C GLY A 76 -18.17 -3.35 -3.51
N SER A 77 -17.91 -2.21 -4.14
CA SER A 77 -17.08 -1.14 -3.59
C SER A 77 -17.63 -0.56 -2.27
N LEU A 78 -18.96 -0.46 -2.17
CA LEU A 78 -19.61 0.00 -0.95
C LEU A 78 -19.42 -1.02 0.17
N LEU A 79 -19.70 -2.30 -0.10
CA LEU A 79 -19.54 -3.38 0.87
C LEU A 79 -18.09 -3.47 1.38
N ASP A 80 -17.11 -3.37 0.48
CA ASP A 80 -15.70 -3.36 0.83
C ASP A 80 -15.35 -2.16 1.70
N GLY A 81 -15.77 -0.94 1.32
CA GLY A 81 -15.54 0.26 2.11
C GLY A 81 -16.16 0.20 3.51
N PHE A 82 -17.39 -0.31 3.62
CA PHE A 82 -18.07 -0.53 4.91
C PHE A 82 -17.33 -1.57 5.75
N CYS A 83 -16.87 -2.65 5.13
CA CYS A 83 -16.11 -3.74 5.74
C CYS A 83 -14.78 -3.23 6.35
N TRP A 84 -14.01 -2.46 5.59
CA TRP A 84 -12.73 -1.89 6.05
C TRP A 84 -12.92 -0.88 7.17
N THR A 85 -13.91 0.01 7.04
CA THR A 85 -14.22 1.02 8.07
C THR A 85 -14.63 0.36 9.40
N ARG A 86 -15.51 -0.64 9.34
CA ARG A 86 -15.99 -1.36 10.52
C ARG A 86 -14.86 -2.15 11.21
N THR A 87 -13.94 -2.68 10.43
CA THR A 87 -12.75 -3.39 10.94
C THR A 87 -11.80 -2.44 11.65
N GLY A 88 -11.48 -1.29 11.04
CA GLY A 88 -10.64 -0.27 11.66
C GLY A 88 -11.22 0.27 12.97
N GLU A 89 -12.53 0.54 13.02
CA GLU A 89 -13.22 0.96 14.26
C GLU A 89 -13.11 -0.07 15.39
N ARG A 90 -13.27 -1.36 15.09
CA ARG A 90 -13.17 -2.44 16.08
C ARG A 90 -11.75 -2.54 16.66
N GLN A 91 -10.73 -2.45 15.82
CA GLN A 91 -9.34 -2.51 16.27
C GLN A 91 -8.98 -1.31 17.15
N ALA A 92 -9.39 -0.10 16.74
CA ALA A 92 -9.19 1.12 17.51
C ALA A 92 -9.88 1.07 18.88
N THR A 93 -11.11 0.56 18.93
CA THR A 93 -11.86 0.42 20.19
C THR A 93 -11.15 -0.54 21.14
N ARG A 94 -10.64 -1.68 20.64
CA ARG A 94 -9.88 -2.64 21.47
C ARG A 94 -8.59 -2.05 22.02
N MET A 95 -7.85 -1.29 21.22
CA MET A 95 -6.63 -0.60 21.68
C MET A 95 -6.96 0.35 22.82
N ARG A 96 -8.02 1.18 22.67
CA ARG A 96 -8.49 2.10 23.73
C ARG A 96 -8.93 1.36 25.00
N THR A 97 -9.65 0.26 24.89
CA THR A 97 -10.10 -0.52 26.06
C THR A 97 -8.92 -1.14 26.83
N ARG A 98 -7.94 -1.70 26.12
CA ARG A 98 -6.74 -2.28 26.76
C ARG A 98 -5.88 -1.21 27.41
N TYR A 99 -5.76 -0.07 26.75
CA TYR A 99 -5.07 1.09 27.29
C TYR A 99 -5.70 1.56 28.60
N LEU A 100 -7.01 1.82 28.61
CA LEU A 100 -7.73 2.24 29.81
C LEU A 100 -7.59 1.21 30.95
N LYS A 101 -7.64 -0.08 30.62
CA LYS A 101 -7.44 -1.17 31.59
C LYS A 101 -6.02 -1.20 32.16
N ALA A 102 -5.00 -0.84 31.39
CA ALA A 102 -3.63 -0.74 31.86
C ALA A 102 -3.45 0.47 32.79
N VAL A 103 -3.99 1.63 32.43
CA VAL A 103 -3.97 2.85 33.25
C VAL A 103 -4.66 2.62 34.60
N LEU A 104 -5.83 1.98 34.61
CA LEU A 104 -6.57 1.65 35.85
C LEU A 104 -5.86 0.64 36.77
N ARG A 105 -4.86 -0.09 36.26
CA ARG A 105 -4.04 -1.02 37.06
C ARG A 105 -2.78 -0.38 37.64
N GLN A 106 -2.52 0.89 37.31
CA GLN A 106 -1.33 1.60 37.76
C GLN A 106 -1.53 2.18 39.16
N GLU A 107 -0.45 2.23 39.94
CA GLU A 107 -0.47 2.60 41.36
C GLU A 107 -0.75 4.11 41.55
N VAL A 108 -1.54 4.47 42.58
CA VAL A 108 -1.99 5.86 42.81
C VAL A 108 -0.80 6.83 43.00
N GLY A 109 0.32 6.35 43.56
CA GLY A 109 1.55 7.15 43.74
C GLY A 109 2.21 7.58 42.43
N TYR A 110 1.97 6.86 41.32
CA TYR A 110 2.47 7.27 40.00
C TYR A 110 1.65 8.44 39.41
N PHE A 111 0.36 8.50 39.72
CA PHE A 111 -0.51 9.57 39.24
C PHE A 111 -0.19 10.91 39.90
N ASP A 112 0.12 10.92 41.19
CA ASP A 112 0.34 12.16 41.96
C ASP A 112 1.64 12.88 41.60
N LEU A 113 2.71 12.13 41.29
CA LEU A 113 4.00 12.69 40.87
C LEU A 113 3.99 13.20 39.42
N ASN A 114 3.11 12.64 38.58
CA ASN A 114 3.13 12.84 37.13
C ASN A 114 1.78 13.32 36.57
N MET A 115 0.93 14.00 37.36
CA MET A 115 -0.45 14.36 36.96
C MET A 115 -0.52 15.11 35.60
N THR A 116 0.36 16.10 35.39
CA THR A 116 0.42 16.85 34.12
C THR A 116 0.89 16.00 32.95
N ASN A 117 1.87 15.11 33.19
CA ASN A 117 2.43 14.25 32.15
C ASN A 117 1.50 13.06 31.81
N THR A 118 0.75 12.54 32.79
CA THR A 118 -0.10 11.37 32.62
C THR A 118 -1.30 11.69 31.75
N ALA A 119 -1.94 12.85 31.94
CA ALA A 119 -3.03 13.29 31.08
C ALA A 119 -2.57 13.52 29.63
N GLU A 120 -1.38 14.11 29.45
CA GLU A 120 -0.76 14.33 28.13
C GLU A 120 -0.37 13.01 27.44
N VAL A 121 0.15 12.04 28.19
CA VAL A 121 0.45 10.69 27.66
C VAL A 121 -0.82 9.94 27.30
N VAL A 122 -1.90 10.07 28.09
CA VAL A 122 -3.22 9.50 27.79
C VAL A 122 -3.80 10.06 26.50
N THR A 123 -3.78 11.39 26.34
CA THR A 123 -4.28 12.02 25.12
C THR A 123 -3.38 11.74 23.92
N GLY A 124 -2.06 11.67 24.11
CA GLY A 124 -1.10 11.28 23.07
C GLY A 124 -1.35 9.87 22.54
N ILE A 125 -1.53 8.89 23.43
CA ILE A 125 -1.82 7.51 23.02
C ILE A 125 -3.20 7.39 22.37
N ALA A 126 -4.19 8.15 22.85
CA ALA A 126 -5.52 8.18 22.24
C ALA A 126 -5.48 8.77 20.81
N TYR A 127 -4.65 9.79 20.60
CA TYR A 127 -4.38 10.37 19.28
C TYR A 127 -3.68 9.35 18.37
N ASP A 128 -2.63 8.69 18.86
CA ASP A 128 -1.92 7.65 18.09
C ASP A 128 -2.86 6.51 17.67
N CYS A 129 -3.75 6.08 18.57
CA CYS A 129 -4.78 5.07 18.26
C CYS A 129 -5.75 5.55 17.17
N PHE A 130 -6.11 6.84 17.18
CA PHE A 130 -6.97 7.43 16.15
C PHE A 130 -6.26 7.51 14.80
N THR A 131 -4.99 7.94 14.76
CA THR A 131 -4.18 7.94 13.54
C THR A 131 -4.03 6.53 12.98
N ILE A 132 -3.82 5.52 13.83
CA ILE A 132 -3.77 4.11 13.41
C ILE A 132 -5.10 3.67 12.80
N GLN A 133 -6.24 4.07 13.39
CA GLN A 133 -7.57 3.78 12.87
C GLN A 133 -7.78 4.34 11.46
N GLU A 134 -7.44 5.60 11.24
CA GLU A 134 -7.55 6.24 9.91
C GLU A 134 -6.65 5.55 8.88
N VAL A 135 -5.41 5.22 9.28
CA VAL A 135 -4.47 4.50 8.41
C VAL A 135 -5.01 3.12 8.04
N LEU A 136 -5.61 2.39 8.98
CA LEU A 136 -6.15 1.06 8.73
C LEU A 136 -7.36 1.08 7.80
N SER A 137 -8.28 2.02 8.01
CA SER A 137 -9.52 2.11 7.25
C SER A 137 -9.33 2.70 5.86
N GLU A 138 -8.39 3.63 5.68
CA GLU A 138 -8.23 4.37 4.42
C GLU A 138 -6.98 3.97 3.63
N LYS A 139 -5.82 3.86 4.30
CA LYS A 139 -4.53 3.69 3.62
C LYS A 139 -4.22 2.25 3.28
N VAL A 140 -4.56 1.29 4.15
CA VAL A 140 -4.37 -0.15 3.90
C VAL A 140 -5.11 -0.64 2.65
N PRO A 141 -6.44 -0.43 2.50
CA PRO A 141 -7.15 -0.85 1.29
C PRO A 141 -6.62 -0.15 0.04
N THR A 142 -6.31 1.15 0.12
CA THR A 142 -5.72 1.90 -1.00
C THR A 142 -4.39 1.30 -1.44
N LEU A 143 -3.52 0.93 -0.50
CA LEU A 143 -2.19 0.38 -0.81
C LEU A 143 -2.30 -0.99 -1.48
N ILE A 144 -3.24 -1.82 -1.03
CA ILE A 144 -3.56 -3.12 -1.64
C ILE A 144 -4.04 -2.92 -3.08
N THR A 145 -5.08 -2.12 -3.28
CA THR A 145 -5.65 -1.88 -4.62
C THR A 145 -4.61 -1.33 -5.57
N ARG A 146 -3.81 -0.33 -5.14
CA ARG A 146 -2.73 0.25 -5.96
C ARG A 146 -1.65 -0.79 -6.32
N GLY A 147 -1.28 -1.66 -5.38
CA GLY A 147 -0.33 -2.73 -5.63
C GLY A 147 -0.85 -3.77 -6.64
N VAL A 148 -2.11 -4.17 -6.50
CA VAL A 148 -2.73 -5.12 -7.43
C VAL A 148 -2.96 -4.51 -8.81
N THR A 149 -3.44 -3.27 -8.91
CA THR A 149 -3.55 -2.56 -10.19
C THR A 149 -2.19 -2.45 -10.87
N PHE A 150 -1.12 -2.17 -10.13
CA PHE A 150 0.22 -2.11 -10.70
C PHE A 150 0.63 -3.45 -11.33
N ILE A 151 0.48 -4.55 -10.60
CA ILE A 151 0.82 -5.89 -11.11
C ILE A 151 -0.10 -6.28 -12.28
N GLY A 152 -1.40 -6.07 -12.15
CA GLY A 152 -2.41 -6.41 -13.16
C GLY A 152 -2.21 -5.64 -14.47
N THR A 153 -1.92 -4.34 -14.38
CA THR A 153 -1.62 -3.52 -15.56
C THR A 153 -0.27 -3.85 -16.18
N CYS A 154 0.76 -4.19 -15.39
CA CYS A 154 2.01 -4.70 -15.94
C CYS A 154 1.77 -5.96 -16.78
N ILE A 155 1.05 -6.95 -16.24
CA ILE A 155 0.75 -8.20 -16.95
C ILE A 155 -0.10 -7.93 -18.21
N ALA A 156 -1.17 -7.14 -18.09
CA ALA A 156 -2.03 -6.80 -19.22
C ALA A 156 -1.28 -6.01 -20.31
N ALA A 157 -0.39 -5.09 -19.94
CA ALA A 157 0.45 -4.36 -20.88
C ALA A 157 1.35 -5.32 -21.66
N PHE A 158 1.95 -6.32 -21.01
CA PHE A 158 2.75 -7.35 -21.71
C PHE A 158 1.90 -8.20 -22.68
N LEU A 159 0.66 -8.53 -22.30
CA LEU A 159 -0.23 -9.35 -23.14
C LEU A 159 -0.74 -8.58 -24.37
N ILE A 160 -1.16 -7.33 -24.20
CA ILE A 160 -1.72 -6.50 -25.28
C ILE A 160 -0.60 -5.95 -26.19
N LEU A 161 0.53 -5.54 -25.61
CA LEU A 161 1.63 -4.89 -26.35
C LEU A 161 2.75 -5.85 -26.75
N TRP A 162 2.60 -7.17 -26.70
CA TRP A 162 3.62 -8.10 -27.24
C TRP A 162 4.06 -7.68 -28.66
N ARG A 163 3.10 -7.30 -29.52
CA ARG A 163 3.39 -6.88 -30.90
C ARG A 163 4.01 -5.49 -30.98
N LEU A 164 3.60 -4.54 -30.12
CA LEU A 164 4.17 -3.19 -30.06
C LEU A 164 5.58 -3.19 -29.46
N ALA A 165 5.85 -4.00 -28.44
CA ALA A 165 7.16 -4.12 -27.80
C ALA A 165 8.24 -4.59 -28.78
N ILE A 166 7.92 -5.55 -29.64
CA ILE A 166 8.81 -6.00 -30.73
C ILE A 166 9.12 -4.85 -31.70
N VAL A 167 8.17 -3.94 -31.95
CA VAL A 167 8.35 -2.78 -32.83
C VAL A 167 9.14 -1.64 -32.14
N PHE A 168 9.02 -1.48 -30.83
CA PHE A 168 9.74 -0.44 -30.07
C PHE A 168 11.21 -0.77 -29.83
N PHE A 169 11.57 -2.05 -29.68
CA PHE A 169 12.96 -2.48 -29.49
C PHE A 169 13.95 -1.89 -30.52
N PRO A 170 13.71 -1.98 -31.84
CA PRO A 170 14.60 -1.38 -32.82
C PRO A 170 14.58 0.16 -32.76
N PHE A 171 13.42 0.78 -32.51
CA PHE A 171 13.31 2.24 -32.37
C PHE A 171 14.12 2.80 -31.20
N LEU A 172 14.10 2.12 -30.05
CA LEU A 172 14.90 2.50 -28.88
C LEU A 172 16.40 2.36 -29.13
N SER A 173 16.82 1.29 -29.83
CA SER A 173 18.23 1.10 -30.21
C SER A 173 18.74 2.18 -31.19
N ALA A 174 17.89 2.60 -32.13
CA ALA A 174 18.20 3.66 -33.08
C ALA A 174 18.25 5.04 -32.40
N ALA A 175 17.28 5.33 -31.51
CA ALA A 175 17.26 6.56 -30.73
C ALA A 175 18.48 6.69 -29.80
N ALA A 176 18.89 5.61 -29.15
CA ALA A 176 20.10 5.58 -28.31
C ALA A 176 21.36 5.84 -29.13
N SER A 177 21.44 5.31 -30.35
CA SER A 177 22.56 5.56 -31.26
C SER A 177 22.61 7.03 -31.69
N TYR A 178 21.46 7.62 -32.04
CA TYR A 178 21.35 9.04 -32.40
C TYR A 178 21.73 9.97 -31.24
N PHE A 179 21.30 9.64 -30.02
CA PHE A 179 21.65 10.38 -28.81
C PHE A 179 23.16 10.35 -28.52
N ASN A 180 23.81 9.20 -28.71
CA ASN A 180 25.27 9.08 -28.56
C ASN A 180 26.04 9.91 -29.59
N ILE A 181 25.58 9.95 -30.84
CA ILE A 181 26.17 10.78 -31.91
C ILE A 181 26.02 12.27 -31.60
N TRP A 182 24.83 12.70 -31.17
CA TRP A 182 24.59 14.07 -30.75
C TRP A 182 25.48 14.48 -29.57
N LYS A 183 25.63 13.59 -28.58
CA LYS A 183 26.54 13.81 -27.45
C LYS A 183 28.00 13.98 -27.91
N SER A 184 28.47 13.17 -28.85
CA SER A 184 29.82 13.31 -29.44
C SER A 184 29.97 14.61 -30.24
N PHE A 185 28.94 15.06 -30.96
CA PHE A 185 28.96 16.34 -31.66
C PHE A 185 29.04 17.54 -30.70
N THR A 186 28.31 17.49 -29.58
CA THR A 186 28.36 18.53 -28.52
C THR A 186 29.75 18.59 -27.87
N VAL A 187 30.39 17.44 -27.64
CA VAL A 187 31.78 17.38 -27.11
C VAL A 187 32.79 17.96 -28.12
N LEU A 188 32.59 17.71 -29.42
CA LEU A 188 33.44 18.26 -30.48
C LEU A 188 33.27 19.78 -30.63
N GLN A 189 32.05 20.30 -30.57
CA GLN A 189 31.80 21.75 -30.52
C GLN A 189 32.43 22.39 -29.28
N GLY A 190 32.36 21.74 -28.10
CA GLY A 190 33.04 22.21 -26.89
C GLY A 190 34.57 22.22 -26.99
N ARG A 191 35.19 21.36 -27.81
CA ARG A 191 36.64 21.36 -28.07
C ARG A 191 37.07 22.44 -29.06
N LEU A 192 36.22 22.79 -30.02
CA LEU A 192 36.52 23.77 -31.07
C LEU A 192 36.50 25.23 -30.55
N TRP A 193 35.81 25.50 -29.45
CA TRP A 193 35.77 26.84 -28.81
C TRP A 193 37.00 27.16 -27.96
N TRP A 194 37.89 26.19 -27.71
CA TRP A 194 39.10 26.34 -26.88
C TRP A 194 40.41 26.32 -27.70
N THR A 195 40.34 26.42 -29.02
CA THR A 195 41.47 26.56 -29.95
C THR A 195 41.26 27.78 -30.84
#